data_AF-A0AAN8WB63-F1
#
_entry.id   AF-A0AAN8WB63-F1
#
_cell.length_a   1.000
_cell.length_b   1.000
_cell.length_c   1.000
_cell.angle_alpha   90.00
_cell.angle_beta   90.00
_cell.angle_gamma   90.00
#
_symmetry.space_group_name_H-M   'P 1'
#
loop_
_entity.id
_entity.type
_entity.pdbx_description
1 polymer ?
#
loop_
_entity_poly.entity_id
_entity_poly.type
_entity_poly.pdbx_seq_one_letter_code
_entity_poly.pdbx_strand_id
1 'polypeptide(L)'
;MLQGTPPTFLPQAPPAHHYDAKHAMDHHNLMKQQLRNTVLSRTPSKNHVENVAEETEAAVAQAIAPDKTPEEEEEEALHEEEPEVIDLTERKMGESLLARQQRDRTMFLKQQREIITTKPPPLHSTTCSAFSPRSGNHIARPLSRTLSSPLVTLSPQGSPQEPVNINKQGATTGFAYDNLMLKHQCVCGDNSHHPEHGGRLQSIWSRLNETGLIHRCHRLRPRKATLEEIQSCHSEAHTLLFGTNPWNRSRLDMSKFAELPIKSFVRLHCGGVGVDLDTTWNDMHTSSAARMAAGCVVDLAFKVATGELRNGFALVRPPGHHAERQQAMGFCFFNSIAIAARQLHEKLSIEKILILDWDVHHGNGTQSMFYEDRNILYISMHRYDDGSFFPGTGAPTEVGEGDGYGFNVNIAFSGGLSPPMGDAEYMAAFRTVVMPIAKDFDPEIVLVSAGFDAAEGHPSPLGGYKVSANCFAQMTKQLMTLARGKVVLALEGGYNLTSICDATEACMRVLTSDEAPPISEKELTRPPCQNAVDTLQNVIAVQSIHWPVVRRHSGMIALSVLEAQGREEEQETVSAMASLKVDPQNQSSQSPEPPPKSPANETPNDEEEPMEEDTEVK
;
A
#
# COMPACT_ATOMS: atom_id res chain seq x y z
N MET A 1 -36.94 26.67 -47.78
CA MET A 1 -37.34 25.30 -48.20
C MET A 1 -36.29 24.83 -49.20
N LEU A 2 -35.61 23.69 -49.08
CA LEU A 2 -35.52 22.62 -48.07
C LEU A 2 -34.03 22.32 -47.83
N GLN A 3 -33.55 22.20 -46.59
CA GLN A 3 -33.22 20.92 -45.92
C GLN A 3 -32.43 19.90 -46.77
N GLY A 4 -31.21 19.61 -46.33
CA GLY A 4 -30.36 18.50 -46.78
C GLY A 4 -29.25 18.23 -45.77
N THR A 5 -29.47 17.26 -44.87
CA THR A 5 -28.51 16.81 -43.83
C THR A 5 -27.58 15.71 -44.37
N PRO A 6 -26.26 15.73 -44.06
CA PRO A 6 -25.38 14.58 -44.28
C PRO A 6 -25.59 13.50 -43.20
N PRO A 7 -25.23 12.23 -43.46
CA PRO A 7 -25.56 11.10 -42.59
C PRO A 7 -24.65 10.96 -41.36
N THR A 8 -25.24 10.79 -40.19
CA THR A 8 -24.56 10.29 -38.98
C THR A 8 -24.35 8.77 -39.07
N PHE A 9 -23.10 8.32 -39.10
CA PHE A 9 -22.70 6.98 -38.69
C PHE A 9 -22.00 7.07 -37.33
N LEU A 10 -22.75 6.79 -36.26
CA LEU A 10 -22.19 6.42 -34.96
C LEU A 10 -22.16 4.89 -34.90
N PRO A 11 -21.04 4.25 -34.52
CA PRO A 11 -21.08 2.85 -34.14
C PRO A 11 -21.90 2.73 -32.85
N GLN A 12 -22.91 1.85 -32.86
CA GLN A 12 -23.64 1.52 -31.64
C GLN A 12 -22.70 0.79 -30.68
N ALA A 13 -22.70 1.19 -29.41
CA ALA A 13 -22.00 0.44 -28.37
C ALA A 13 -22.58 -0.99 -28.29
N PRO A 14 -21.74 -2.04 -28.14
CA PRO A 14 -22.24 -3.39 -27.91
C PRO A 14 -23.03 -3.44 -26.60
N PRO A 15 -24.06 -4.30 -26.49
CA PRO A 15 -24.84 -4.41 -25.27
C PRO A 15 -23.95 -4.83 -24.09
N ALA A 16 -24.19 -4.25 -22.92
CA ALA A 16 -23.46 -4.59 -21.70
C ALA A 16 -23.63 -6.08 -21.38
N HIS A 17 -22.57 -6.85 -21.55
CA HIS A 17 -22.52 -8.21 -21.05
C HIS A 17 -22.50 -8.16 -19.53
N HIS A 18 -23.58 -8.62 -18.89
CA HIS A 18 -23.55 -8.97 -17.48
C HIS A 18 -22.50 -10.08 -17.29
N TYR A 19 -21.30 -9.70 -16.87
CA TYR A 19 -20.31 -10.63 -16.36
C TYR A 19 -20.86 -11.23 -15.07
N ASP A 20 -21.24 -12.50 -15.14
CA ASP A 20 -21.77 -13.24 -14.00
C ASP A 20 -20.66 -13.40 -12.95
N ALA A 21 -20.81 -12.72 -11.81
CA ALA A 21 -19.85 -12.71 -10.71
C ALA A 21 -19.51 -14.13 -10.21
N LYS A 22 -20.39 -15.10 -10.45
CA LYS A 22 -20.14 -16.51 -10.13
C LYS A 22 -19.05 -17.13 -11.00
N HIS A 23 -19.02 -16.82 -12.29
CA HIS A 23 -17.99 -17.31 -13.21
C HIS A 23 -16.60 -16.72 -12.91
N ALA A 24 -16.53 -15.45 -12.49
CA ALA A 24 -15.29 -14.84 -12.02
C ALA A 24 -14.77 -15.54 -10.75
N MET A 25 -15.66 -15.85 -9.79
CA MET A 25 -15.28 -16.52 -8.55
C MET A 25 -14.82 -17.97 -8.76
N ASP A 26 -15.45 -18.72 -9.68
CA ASP A 26 -15.04 -20.08 -10.02
C ASP A 26 -13.70 -20.11 -10.79
N HIS A 27 -13.46 -19.15 -11.70
CA HIS A 27 -12.16 -18.99 -12.36
C HIS A 27 -11.04 -18.58 -11.40
N HIS A 28 -11.33 -17.69 -10.46
CA HIS A 28 -10.42 -17.26 -9.39
C HIS A 28 -9.99 -18.44 -8.50
N ASN A 29 -10.93 -19.32 -8.12
CA ASN A 29 -10.64 -20.53 -7.36
C ASN A 29 -9.75 -21.51 -8.15
N LEU A 30 -10.00 -21.67 -9.46
CA LEU A 30 -9.21 -22.54 -10.32
C LEU A 30 -7.76 -22.04 -10.47
N MET A 31 -7.55 -20.73 -10.66
CA MET A 31 -6.20 -20.14 -10.70
C MET A 31 -5.46 -20.27 -9.36
N LYS A 32 -6.13 -20.04 -8.22
CA LYS A 32 -5.55 -20.29 -6.88
C LYS A 32 -5.10 -21.75 -6.72
N GLN A 33 -5.83 -22.71 -7.31
CA GLN A 33 -5.47 -24.13 -7.26
C GLN A 33 -4.28 -24.47 -8.16
N GLN A 34 -4.17 -23.85 -9.34
CA GLN A 34 -3.05 -24.04 -10.27
C GLN A 34 -1.73 -23.46 -9.75
N LEU A 35 -1.71 -22.21 -9.28
CA LEU A 35 -0.53 -21.57 -8.69
C LEU A 35 0.07 -22.41 -7.55
N ARG A 36 -0.81 -23.02 -6.75
CA ARG A 36 -0.46 -23.84 -5.60
C ARG A 36 0.23 -25.16 -5.98
N ASN A 37 -0.22 -25.84 -7.04
CA ASN A 37 0.39 -27.10 -7.48
C ASN A 37 1.83 -26.89 -7.99
N THR A 38 2.12 -25.73 -8.59
CA THR A 38 3.47 -25.37 -9.03
C THR A 38 4.41 -25.01 -7.88
N VAL A 39 3.92 -24.39 -6.80
CA VAL A 39 4.74 -24.02 -5.63
C VAL A 39 5.11 -25.24 -4.77
N LEU A 40 4.20 -26.20 -4.60
CA LEU A 40 4.44 -27.36 -3.72
C LEU A 40 5.30 -28.47 -4.34
N SER A 41 5.53 -28.46 -5.66
CA SER A 41 6.18 -29.56 -6.39
C SER A 41 7.70 -29.42 -6.55
N ARG A 42 8.36 -28.42 -5.94
CA ARG A 42 9.82 -28.23 -6.09
C ARG A 42 10.58 -27.92 -4.79
N THR A 43 11.28 -28.96 -4.32
CA THR A 43 12.53 -28.93 -3.50
C THR A 43 12.41 -28.54 -2.02
N PRO A 44 13.29 -29.04 -1.11
CA PRO A 44 14.70 -29.37 -1.35
C PRO A 44 15.23 -30.74 -0.87
N SER A 45 16.39 -31.12 -1.42
CA SER A 45 17.37 -32.01 -0.77
C SER A 45 18.77 -31.36 -0.83
N LYS A 46 19.67 -31.72 0.08
CA LYS A 46 20.88 -30.95 0.43
C LYS A 46 22.21 -31.60 0.02
N ASN A 47 23.14 -30.73 -0.37
CA ASN A 47 24.59 -30.74 -0.13
C ASN A 47 25.43 -32.01 -0.41
N HIS A 48 26.37 -31.87 -1.36
CA HIS A 48 27.79 -32.03 -1.02
C HIS A 48 28.66 -30.97 -1.72
N VAL A 49 29.86 -30.74 -1.19
CA VAL A 49 30.81 -29.70 -1.62
C VAL A 49 32.05 -30.39 -2.17
N GLU A 50 32.57 -29.98 -3.33
CA GLU A 50 33.98 -29.58 -3.52
C GLU A 50 34.30 -29.13 -4.95
N ASN A 51 35.41 -28.39 -5.04
CA ASN A 51 35.91 -27.58 -6.15
C ASN A 51 36.27 -28.35 -7.44
N VAL A 52 36.27 -27.68 -8.60
CA VAL A 52 37.47 -27.28 -9.40
C VAL A 52 37.08 -26.81 -10.83
N ALA A 53 37.63 -25.64 -11.20
CA ALA A 53 38.01 -25.07 -12.51
C ALA A 53 37.28 -25.34 -13.87
N GLU A 54 37.14 -24.22 -14.59
CA GLU A 54 37.44 -23.98 -16.04
C GLU A 54 36.77 -24.77 -17.18
N GLU A 55 36.23 -23.98 -18.14
CA GLU A 55 36.27 -24.18 -19.61
C GLU A 55 35.58 -25.45 -20.21
N THR A 56 35.06 -25.47 -21.45
CA THR A 56 34.80 -24.45 -22.49
C THR A 56 33.56 -24.89 -23.32
N GLU A 57 33.28 -24.18 -24.42
CA GLU A 57 32.12 -24.35 -25.31
C GLU A 57 31.99 -25.70 -26.05
N ALA A 58 30.78 -25.91 -26.59
CA ALA A 58 30.47 -26.41 -27.94
C ALA A 58 30.06 -27.88 -28.20
N ALA A 59 29.14 -27.99 -29.18
CA ALA A 59 28.72 -29.12 -30.01
C ALA A 59 27.98 -30.30 -29.32
N VAL A 60 26.71 -30.67 -29.61
CA VAL A 60 25.89 -30.81 -30.85
C VAL A 60 25.83 -32.27 -31.39
N ALA A 61 24.60 -32.69 -31.75
CA ALA A 61 24.21 -33.89 -32.53
C ALA A 61 24.35 -35.26 -31.82
N GLN A 62 23.39 -36.20 -31.73
CA GLN A 62 22.19 -36.63 -32.50
C GLN A 62 22.40 -38.05 -33.10
N ALA A 63 21.61 -39.03 -32.64
CA ALA A 63 21.09 -40.23 -33.33
C ALA A 63 20.31 -41.04 -32.26
N ILE A 64 19.00 -41.33 -32.33
CA ILE A 64 18.10 -41.93 -33.33
C ILE A 64 18.28 -43.46 -33.50
N ALA A 65 17.52 -44.19 -32.66
CA ALA A 65 16.81 -45.47 -32.94
C ALA A 65 17.63 -46.77 -33.18
N PRO A 66 16.98 -47.96 -33.23
CA PRO A 66 16.25 -48.58 -32.11
C PRO A 66 16.59 -50.10 -31.93
N ASP A 67 15.81 -50.80 -31.09
CA ASP A 67 15.43 -52.24 -31.18
C ASP A 67 16.02 -53.25 -30.14
N LYS A 68 15.14 -54.19 -29.77
CA LYS A 68 15.30 -55.51 -29.09
C LYS A 68 15.45 -55.64 -27.56
N THR A 69 14.41 -56.27 -27.01
CA THR A 69 14.27 -57.01 -25.72
C THR A 69 15.03 -58.36 -25.76
N PRO A 70 15.32 -59.04 -24.62
CA PRO A 70 14.29 -59.73 -23.81
C PRO A 70 14.43 -59.63 -22.27
N GLU A 71 13.28 -59.77 -21.61
CA GLU A 71 13.00 -60.55 -20.38
C GLU A 71 14.10 -60.71 -19.31
N GLU A 72 13.83 -60.19 -18.10
CA GLU A 72 13.83 -60.99 -16.86
C GLU A 72 12.91 -60.32 -15.81
N GLU A 73 12.35 -61.12 -14.91
CA GLU A 73 11.23 -60.77 -14.02
C GLU A 73 11.70 -60.20 -12.68
N GLU A 74 11.01 -59.19 -12.13
CA GLU A 74 10.86 -59.04 -10.67
C GLU A 74 9.63 -58.18 -10.33
N GLU A 75 8.77 -58.68 -9.43
CA GLU A 75 7.54 -58.00 -8.99
C GLU A 75 7.82 -57.03 -7.83
N GLU A 76 7.49 -55.74 -7.98
CA GLU A 76 7.19 -54.87 -6.83
C GLU A 76 5.86 -54.13 -7.03
N ALA A 77 4.96 -54.30 -6.07
CA ALA A 77 3.62 -53.74 -6.10
C ALA A 77 3.60 -52.28 -5.62
N LEU A 78 3.12 -51.37 -6.46
CA LEU A 78 2.78 -50.00 -6.09
C LEU A 78 1.25 -49.82 -6.14
N HIS A 79 0.67 -49.46 -4.99
CA HIS A 79 -0.71 -49.02 -4.91
C HIS A 79 -0.83 -47.56 -5.37
N GLU A 80 -1.45 -47.33 -6.53
CA GLU A 80 -1.99 -46.02 -6.89
C GLU A 80 -3.43 -45.92 -6.37
N GLU A 81 -3.70 -44.96 -5.48
CA GLU A 81 -5.07 -44.57 -5.13
C GLU A 81 -5.53 -43.45 -6.08
N GLU A 82 -6.42 -43.78 -7.02
CA GLU A 82 -7.17 -42.76 -7.76
C GLU A 82 -8.19 -42.06 -6.84
N PRO A 83 -8.42 -40.75 -6.98
CA PRO A 83 -9.45 -40.05 -6.20
C PRO A 83 -10.86 -40.36 -6.73
N GLU A 84 -11.77 -40.78 -5.83
CA GLU A 84 -13.18 -41.06 -6.15
C GLU A 84 -13.88 -39.88 -6.86
N VAL A 85 -14.37 -40.13 -8.08
CA VAL A 85 -15.33 -39.27 -8.76
C VAL A 85 -16.74 -39.65 -8.33
N ILE A 86 -17.38 -38.78 -7.53
CA ILE A 86 -18.78 -38.98 -7.11
C ILE A 86 -19.73 -38.46 -8.20
N ASP A 87 -20.32 -39.37 -8.97
CA ASP A 87 -21.46 -39.09 -9.85
C ASP A 87 -22.70 -38.73 -9.01
N LEU A 88 -23.40 -37.66 -9.37
CA LEU A 88 -24.62 -37.18 -8.71
C LEU A 88 -25.79 -37.08 -9.69
N THR A 89 -26.10 -38.19 -10.38
CA THR A 89 -27.31 -38.35 -11.19
C THR A 89 -28.39 -39.24 -10.58
N GLU A 90 -28.58 -39.23 -9.24
CA GLU A 90 -29.81 -39.80 -8.64
C GLU A 90 -30.38 -39.03 -7.44
N ARG A 91 -31.69 -38.73 -7.50
CA ARG A 91 -32.45 -38.04 -6.44
C ARG A 91 -32.88 -39.02 -5.34
N LYS A 92 -32.42 -38.81 -4.11
CA LYS A 92 -33.16 -39.22 -2.90
C LYS A 92 -33.28 -38.05 -1.92
N MET A 93 -34.53 -37.69 -1.59
CA MET A 93 -34.81 -36.77 -0.48
C MET A 93 -34.44 -37.46 0.84
N GLY A 94 -33.69 -36.77 1.72
CA GLY A 94 -33.18 -37.44 2.93
C GLY A 94 -32.71 -36.57 4.10
N GLU A 95 -32.53 -35.25 3.94
CA GLU A 95 -32.40 -34.33 5.09
C GLU A 95 -32.51 -32.87 4.64
N SER A 96 -33.13 -32.01 5.46
CA SER A 96 -33.13 -30.56 5.18
C SER A 96 -31.74 -29.98 5.43
N LEU A 97 -31.24 -29.16 4.50
CA LEU A 97 -29.92 -28.52 4.58
C LEU A 97 -29.71 -27.77 5.93
N LEU A 98 -30.79 -27.20 6.47
CA LEU A 98 -30.85 -26.52 7.76
C LEU A 98 -30.59 -27.46 8.95
N ALA A 99 -31.08 -28.71 8.90
CA ALA A 99 -30.87 -29.70 9.96
C ALA A 99 -29.40 -30.18 9.99
N ARG A 100 -28.78 -30.33 8.82
CA ARG A 100 -27.35 -30.63 8.68
C ARG A 100 -26.50 -29.47 9.22
N GLN A 101 -26.78 -28.24 8.80
CA GLN A 101 -26.11 -27.03 9.33
C GLN A 101 -26.27 -26.87 10.85
N GLN A 102 -27.44 -27.17 11.42
CA GLN A 102 -27.65 -27.14 12.88
C GLN A 102 -26.82 -28.20 13.60
N ARG A 103 -26.67 -29.41 13.04
CA ARG A 103 -25.77 -30.44 13.59
C ARG A 103 -24.31 -30.02 13.53
N ASP A 104 -23.84 -29.55 12.38
CA ASP A 104 -22.45 -29.14 12.18
C ASP A 104 -22.06 -27.98 13.13
N ARG A 105 -22.95 -26.98 13.26
CA ARG A 105 -22.82 -25.89 14.25
C ARG A 105 -22.77 -26.40 15.70
N THR A 106 -23.57 -27.41 16.03
CA THR A 106 -23.62 -27.98 17.41
C THR A 106 -22.37 -28.81 17.72
N MET A 107 -21.86 -29.56 16.73
CA MET A 107 -20.58 -30.28 16.83
C MET A 107 -19.41 -29.32 17.01
N PHE A 108 -19.35 -28.24 16.23
CA PHE A 108 -18.33 -27.19 16.36
C PHE A 108 -18.32 -26.55 17.76
N LEU A 109 -19.50 -26.16 18.27
CA LEU A 109 -19.63 -25.59 19.61
C LEU A 109 -19.22 -26.57 20.72
N LYS A 110 -19.43 -27.87 20.53
CA LYS A 110 -18.97 -28.91 21.47
C LYS A 110 -17.44 -29.03 21.46
N GLN A 111 -16.83 -29.10 20.27
CA GLN A 111 -15.37 -29.17 20.10
C GLN A 111 -14.67 -27.93 20.68
N GLN A 112 -15.23 -26.73 20.45
CA GLN A 112 -14.73 -25.48 21.04
C GLN A 112 -14.77 -25.50 22.58
N ARG A 113 -15.79 -26.15 23.17
CA ARG A 113 -15.91 -26.32 24.63
C ARG A 113 -14.88 -27.28 25.20
N GLU A 114 -14.64 -28.39 24.52
CA GLU A 114 -13.65 -29.41 24.92
C GLU A 114 -12.23 -28.80 24.98
N ILE A 115 -11.83 -28.06 23.95
CA ILE A 115 -10.54 -27.33 23.87
C ILE A 115 -10.36 -26.33 25.04
N ILE A 116 -11.43 -25.67 25.48
CA ILE A 116 -11.39 -24.73 26.61
C ILE A 116 -11.25 -25.45 27.96
N THR A 117 -11.70 -26.71 28.07
CA THR A 117 -11.69 -27.47 29.32
C THR A 117 -10.41 -28.30 29.56
N THR A 118 -9.59 -28.54 28.54
CA THR A 118 -8.33 -29.27 28.69
C THR A 118 -7.24 -28.42 29.35
N LYS A 119 -6.94 -28.68 30.62
CA LYS A 119 -5.76 -28.13 31.30
C LYS A 119 -4.46 -28.69 30.66
N PRO A 120 -3.39 -27.89 30.49
CA PRO A 120 -2.09 -28.39 30.09
C PRO A 120 -1.45 -29.25 31.20
N PRO A 121 -0.60 -30.24 30.85
CA PRO A 121 0.14 -31.05 31.82
C PRO A 121 1.22 -30.23 32.55
N PRO A 122 1.65 -30.64 33.76
CA PRO A 122 2.67 -29.93 34.52
C PRO A 122 4.06 -30.11 33.92
N LEU A 123 4.78 -29.00 33.71
CA LEU A 123 6.19 -29.02 33.32
C LEU A 123 7.08 -29.40 34.51
N HIS A 124 7.97 -30.37 34.31
CA HIS A 124 9.01 -30.72 35.28
C HIS A 124 10.04 -29.58 35.40
N SER A 125 10.18 -29.03 36.61
CA SER A 125 11.22 -28.06 36.94
C SER A 125 12.50 -28.77 37.38
N THR A 126 13.52 -28.82 36.52
CA THR A 126 14.88 -29.22 36.92
C THR A 126 15.57 -28.08 37.68
N THR A 127 16.26 -28.46 38.75
CA THR A 127 16.85 -27.55 39.75
C THR A 127 18.23 -27.05 39.34
N CYS A 128 18.51 -25.76 39.59
CA CYS A 128 19.87 -25.31 39.87
C CYS A 128 19.84 -24.16 40.89
N SER A 129 20.63 -24.27 41.96
CA SER A 129 20.65 -23.34 43.09
C SER A 129 22.04 -23.24 43.70
N ALA A 130 22.55 -22.01 43.83
CA ALA A 130 23.21 -21.44 45.03
C ALA A 130 23.79 -20.06 44.61
N PHE A 131 23.59 -18.94 45.30
CA PHE A 131 23.84 -18.65 46.71
C PHE A 131 23.01 -17.45 47.21
N SER A 132 22.96 -17.28 48.53
CA SER A 132 22.26 -16.19 49.25
C SER A 132 23.26 -15.46 50.18
N PRO A 133 22.91 -14.29 50.75
CA PRO A 133 22.48 -14.36 52.15
C PRO A 133 21.30 -13.44 52.53
N ARG A 134 20.81 -13.67 53.76
CA ARG A 134 19.58 -13.17 54.38
C ARG A 134 19.70 -11.77 54.99
N SER A 135 18.59 -11.03 55.03
CA SER A 135 17.95 -10.59 56.29
C SER A 135 16.51 -10.16 56.00
N GLY A 136 15.60 -10.31 56.97
CA GLY A 136 14.15 -10.20 56.72
C GLY A 136 13.44 -9.22 57.63
N ASN A 137 12.17 -8.95 57.30
CA ASN A 137 11.07 -8.91 58.27
C ASN A 137 9.72 -8.93 57.53
N HIS A 138 8.80 -9.79 57.96
CA HIS A 138 7.41 -9.79 57.50
C HIS A 138 6.56 -8.92 58.41
N ILE A 139 5.84 -7.95 57.83
CA ILE A 139 4.57 -7.45 58.38
C ILE A 139 3.54 -7.51 57.25
N ALA A 140 2.34 -7.98 57.57
CA ALA A 140 1.32 -8.31 56.58
C ALA A 140 0.37 -7.13 56.28
N ARG A 141 0.10 -6.92 54.98
CA ARG A 141 -1.20 -6.61 54.31
C ARG A 141 -2.13 -5.53 54.93
N PRO A 142 -2.77 -4.69 54.08
CA PRO A 142 -3.88 -5.20 53.28
C PRO A 142 -4.00 -4.71 51.83
N LEU A 143 -4.86 -5.43 51.09
CA LEU A 143 -5.32 -5.12 49.73
C LEU A 143 -6.25 -3.90 49.76
N SER A 144 -6.16 -3.03 48.75
CA SER A 144 -7.14 -1.96 48.48
C SER A 144 -7.73 -2.10 47.06
N ARG A 145 -8.96 -1.61 46.89
CA ARG A 145 -9.85 -1.90 45.75
C ARG A 145 -9.84 -0.81 44.68
N THR A 146 -10.44 -1.17 43.55
CA THR A 146 -10.78 -0.37 42.36
C THR A 146 -11.56 0.94 42.60
N LEU A 147 -11.14 2.02 41.91
CA LEU A 147 -11.94 3.14 41.39
C LEU A 147 -11.25 3.55 40.07
N SER A 148 -11.84 3.67 38.87
CA SER A 148 -13.14 4.20 38.40
C SER A 148 -13.24 5.74 38.42
N SER A 149 -13.30 6.31 37.21
CA SER A 149 -13.51 7.72 36.82
C SER A 149 -12.30 8.68 36.84
N PRO A 150 -12.14 9.54 35.81
CA PRO A 150 -11.02 10.49 35.69
C PRO A 150 -11.25 11.78 36.49
N LEU A 151 -10.16 12.39 36.95
CA LEU A 151 -10.17 13.68 37.65
C LEU A 151 -10.22 14.84 36.65
N VAL A 152 -11.29 15.64 36.69
CA VAL A 152 -11.39 16.90 35.94
C VAL A 152 -10.69 18.01 36.74
N THR A 153 -9.56 18.51 36.24
CA THR A 153 -8.92 19.72 36.75
C THR A 153 -9.42 20.93 35.99
N LEU A 154 -10.27 21.74 36.64
CA LEU A 154 -10.62 23.09 36.18
C LEU A 154 -9.43 24.04 36.45
N SER A 155 -8.93 24.70 35.41
CA SER A 155 -7.96 25.80 35.52
C SER A 155 -8.65 27.15 35.28
N PRO A 156 -8.27 28.24 35.97
CA PRO A 156 -8.93 29.54 35.81
C PRO A 156 -8.62 30.20 34.47
N GLN A 157 -9.57 31.01 33.97
CA GLN A 157 -9.37 31.89 32.82
C GLN A 157 -8.44 33.05 33.18
N GLY A 158 -7.62 33.51 32.23
CA GLY A 158 -7.06 34.88 32.26
C GLY A 158 -5.55 35.05 32.10
N SER A 159 -4.97 34.62 30.97
CA SER A 159 -3.72 35.21 30.45
C SER A 159 -3.66 35.04 28.92
N PRO A 160 -3.08 35.99 28.17
CA PRO A 160 -2.83 35.79 26.74
C PRO A 160 -1.87 34.62 26.55
N GLN A 161 -2.25 33.65 25.72
CA GLN A 161 -1.32 32.58 25.34
C GLN A 161 -0.25 33.17 24.41
N GLU A 162 0.99 33.27 24.89
CA GLU A 162 2.14 33.37 23.99
C GLU A 162 2.14 32.16 23.04
N PRO A 163 2.48 32.33 21.76
CA PRO A 163 2.55 31.21 20.83
C PRO A 163 3.59 30.20 21.33
N VAL A 164 3.16 28.94 21.49
CA VAL A 164 4.04 27.84 21.89
C VAL A 164 5.16 27.74 20.86
N ASN A 165 6.34 28.22 21.24
CA ASN A 165 7.51 28.27 20.38
C ASN A 165 8.09 26.85 20.29
N ILE A 166 7.50 26.03 19.42
CA ILE A 166 7.99 24.68 19.10
C ILE A 166 9.45 24.83 18.71
N ASN A 167 10.30 24.13 19.46
CA ASN A 167 11.75 24.31 19.43
C ASN A 167 12.27 24.15 17.99
N LYS A 168 12.95 25.17 17.45
CA LYS A 168 13.44 25.22 16.05
C LYS A 168 14.63 24.28 15.77
N GLN A 169 14.58 23.06 16.28
CA GLN A 169 15.29 21.93 15.70
C GLN A 169 14.39 21.40 14.57
N GLY A 170 14.81 21.56 13.32
CA GLY A 170 13.94 21.34 12.16
C GLY A 170 13.31 19.94 12.16
N ALA A 171 12.03 19.87 11.80
CA ALA A 171 11.25 18.63 11.82
C ALA A 171 12.01 17.47 11.14
N THR A 172 12.12 16.35 11.83
CA THR A 172 12.85 15.16 11.39
C THR A 172 11.91 14.10 10.81
N THR A 173 12.47 12.98 10.37
CA THR A 173 11.76 11.79 9.92
C THR A 173 11.11 11.07 11.10
N GLY A 174 9.82 10.78 10.98
CA GLY A 174 9.09 9.92 11.91
C GLY A 174 9.33 8.43 11.63
N PHE A 175 9.37 7.63 12.70
CA PHE A 175 9.40 6.18 12.58
C PHE A 175 8.40 5.51 13.54
N ALA A 176 7.48 4.71 13.01
CA ALA A 176 6.47 4.00 13.79
C ALA A 176 6.71 2.47 13.76
N TYR A 177 6.81 1.85 14.94
CA TYR A 177 7.04 0.41 15.11
C TYR A 177 6.68 -0.09 16.51
N ASP A 178 6.02 -1.24 16.60
CA ASP A 178 5.66 -1.92 17.86
C ASP A 178 5.78 -3.46 17.79
N ASN A 179 6.38 -4.05 18.83
CA ASN A 179 6.58 -5.50 18.94
C ASN A 179 5.27 -6.32 19.07
N LEU A 180 4.13 -5.70 19.40
CA LEU A 180 2.83 -6.38 19.44
C LEU A 180 2.42 -6.93 18.07
N MET A 181 2.83 -6.27 16.98
CA MET A 181 2.56 -6.71 15.61
C MET A 181 3.26 -8.04 15.29
N LEU A 182 4.36 -8.36 15.97
CA LEU A 182 5.06 -9.65 15.84
C LEU A 182 4.22 -10.83 16.35
N LYS A 183 3.26 -10.59 17.25
CA LYS A 183 2.42 -11.65 17.86
C LYS A 183 1.34 -12.18 16.92
N HIS A 184 1.06 -11.49 15.82
CA HIS A 184 0.22 -12.04 14.76
C HIS A 184 1.01 -13.13 14.02
N GLN A 185 0.84 -14.37 14.44
CA GLN A 185 1.51 -15.52 13.84
C GLN A 185 0.53 -16.68 13.76
N CYS A 186 0.59 -17.47 12.69
CA CYS A 186 -0.23 -18.66 12.54
C CYS A 186 0.01 -19.64 13.70
N VAL A 187 -1.07 -20.27 14.18
CA VAL A 187 -1.03 -21.19 15.34
C VAL A 187 -0.33 -22.53 15.03
N CYS A 188 0.06 -22.79 13.78
CA CYS A 188 0.94 -23.91 13.42
C CYS A 188 2.37 -23.75 13.97
N GLY A 189 2.80 -22.51 14.26
CA GLY A 189 4.15 -22.20 14.76
C GLY A 189 5.27 -22.20 13.72
N ASP A 190 4.98 -22.57 12.47
CA ASP A 190 5.97 -22.66 11.39
C ASP A 190 5.82 -21.49 10.39
N ASN A 191 6.85 -20.64 10.31
CA ASN A 191 6.87 -19.49 9.40
C ASN A 191 7.22 -19.87 7.96
N SER A 192 7.81 -21.05 7.69
CA SER A 192 8.20 -21.43 6.32
C SER A 192 7.01 -21.58 5.37
N HIS A 193 5.84 -21.89 5.93
CA HIS A 193 4.56 -21.98 5.23
C HIS A 193 3.83 -20.63 5.06
N HIS A 194 4.36 -19.53 5.62
CA HIS A 194 3.67 -18.25 5.72
C HIS A 194 4.59 -17.09 5.32
N PRO A 195 4.53 -16.60 4.06
CA PRO A 195 5.33 -15.46 3.60
C PRO A 195 5.14 -14.21 4.45
N GLU A 196 3.90 -13.91 4.85
CA GLU A 196 3.61 -12.84 5.81
C GLU A 196 3.85 -13.33 7.25
N HIS A 197 5.08 -13.17 7.74
CA HIS A 197 5.47 -13.53 9.11
C HIS A 197 6.23 -12.41 9.82
N GLY A 198 6.23 -12.44 11.17
CA GLY A 198 6.86 -11.41 12.01
C GLY A 198 8.36 -11.21 11.80
N GLY A 199 9.05 -12.16 11.14
CA GLY A 199 10.46 -12.04 10.79
C GLY A 199 10.74 -10.88 9.84
N ARG A 200 9.80 -10.53 8.95
CA ARG A 200 9.88 -9.36 8.05
C ARG A 200 10.23 -8.08 8.82
N LEU A 201 9.44 -7.80 9.86
CA LEU A 201 9.61 -6.65 10.74
C LEU A 201 10.86 -6.72 11.60
N GLN A 202 11.21 -7.91 12.10
CA GLN A 202 12.41 -8.10 12.91
C GLN A 202 13.68 -7.84 12.11
N SER A 203 13.78 -8.38 10.88
CA SER A 203 14.93 -8.17 9.99
C SER A 203 15.09 -6.71 9.61
N ILE A 204 14.00 -6.02 9.21
CA ILE A 204 14.05 -4.60 8.86
C ILE A 204 14.45 -3.75 10.09
N TRP A 205 13.83 -4.01 11.26
CA TRP A 205 14.17 -3.29 12.49
C TRP A 205 15.64 -3.46 12.87
N SER A 206 16.18 -4.68 12.79
CA SER A 206 17.60 -4.95 13.03
C SER A 206 18.49 -4.19 12.05
N ARG A 207 18.22 -4.26 10.74
CA ARG A 207 19.00 -3.55 9.71
C ARG A 207 19.02 -2.04 9.95
N LEU A 208 17.86 -1.42 10.19
CA LEU A 208 17.77 0.03 10.41
C LEU A 208 18.44 0.47 11.73
N ASN A 209 18.54 -0.44 12.71
CA ASN A 209 19.26 -0.19 13.96
C ASN A 209 20.78 -0.37 13.78
N GLU A 210 21.22 -1.42 13.09
CA GLU A 210 22.64 -1.69 12.76
C GLU A 210 23.27 -0.57 11.91
N THR A 211 22.50 -0.03 10.96
CA THR A 211 22.91 1.12 10.12
C THR A 211 22.78 2.48 10.84
N GLY A 212 22.23 2.51 12.06
CA GLY A 212 22.03 3.73 12.85
C GLY A 212 20.90 4.65 12.36
N LEU A 213 20.18 4.29 11.29
CA LEU A 213 19.10 5.12 10.71
C LEU A 213 17.96 5.38 11.71
N ILE A 214 17.59 4.39 12.53
CA ILE A 214 16.57 4.58 13.59
C ILE A 214 16.95 5.68 14.57
N HIS A 215 18.24 5.85 14.90
CA HIS A 215 18.70 6.84 15.87
C HIS A 215 18.62 8.28 15.34
N ARG A 216 18.47 8.47 14.03
CA ARG A 216 18.23 9.77 13.37
C ARG A 216 16.74 10.16 13.34
N CYS A 217 15.86 9.20 13.58
CA CYS A 217 14.41 9.36 13.45
C CYS A 217 13.74 9.69 14.79
N HIS A 218 12.65 10.45 14.74
CA HIS A 218 11.73 10.56 15.87
C HIS A 218 10.88 9.28 15.94
N ARG A 219 11.18 8.41 16.92
CA ARG A 219 10.37 7.21 17.15
C ARG A 219 9.03 7.57 17.80
N LEU A 220 7.94 7.29 17.10
CA LEU A 220 6.58 7.49 17.63
C LEU A 220 6.28 6.55 18.79
N ARG A 221 5.39 7.01 19.68
CA ARG A 221 4.72 6.14 20.64
C ARG A 221 3.52 5.48 19.94
N PRO A 222 3.55 4.16 19.69
CA PRO A 222 2.50 3.49 18.94
C PRO A 222 1.24 3.30 19.79
N ARG A 223 0.08 3.22 19.12
CA ARG A 223 -1.22 2.90 19.72
C ARG A 223 -2.03 2.00 18.80
N LYS A 224 -3.08 1.39 19.35
CA LYS A 224 -4.13 0.75 18.54
C LYS A 224 -5.08 1.82 18.01
N ALA A 225 -5.44 1.73 16.73
CA ALA A 225 -6.60 2.42 16.18
C ALA A 225 -7.84 2.08 17.02
N THR A 226 -8.68 3.07 17.25
CA THR A 226 -10.02 2.96 17.83
C THR A 226 -10.95 2.24 16.86
N LEU A 227 -12.14 1.83 17.32
CA LEU A 227 -13.13 1.23 16.41
C LEU A 227 -13.78 2.29 15.51
N GLU A 228 -13.87 3.55 15.95
CA GLU A 228 -14.36 4.69 15.14
C GLU A 228 -13.45 4.95 13.94
N GLU A 229 -12.13 5.06 14.16
CA GLU A 229 -11.16 5.27 13.07
C GLU A 229 -11.25 4.16 12.01
N ILE A 230 -11.37 2.89 12.43
CA ILE A 230 -11.51 1.75 11.52
C ILE A 230 -12.86 1.78 10.78
N GLN A 231 -13.92 2.26 11.43
CA GLN A 231 -15.26 2.39 10.84
C GLN A 231 -15.37 3.47 9.76
N SER A 232 -14.40 4.39 9.64
CA SER A 232 -14.32 5.32 8.52
C SER A 232 -14.06 4.63 7.17
N CYS A 233 -13.51 3.41 7.19
CA CYS A 233 -13.23 2.59 5.99
C CYS A 233 -14.01 1.27 5.96
N HIS A 234 -14.19 0.61 7.11
CA HIS A 234 -14.78 -0.72 7.19
C HIS A 234 -16.17 -0.70 7.84
N SER A 235 -17.01 -1.67 7.51
CA SER A 235 -18.33 -1.83 8.17
C SER A 235 -18.23 -2.05 9.68
N GLU A 236 -19.30 -1.74 10.42
CA GLU A 236 -19.39 -2.04 11.86
C GLU A 236 -19.13 -3.53 12.12
N ALA A 237 -19.74 -4.41 11.33
CA ALA A 237 -19.60 -5.85 11.43
C ALA A 237 -18.15 -6.33 11.26
N HIS A 238 -17.47 -5.87 10.20
CA HIS A 238 -16.08 -6.22 9.91
C HIS A 238 -15.15 -5.69 11.02
N THR A 239 -15.36 -4.44 11.44
CA THR A 239 -14.61 -3.81 12.53
C THR A 239 -14.79 -4.53 13.86
N LEU A 240 -16.00 -5.00 14.17
CA LEU A 240 -16.27 -5.75 15.39
C LEU A 240 -15.64 -7.15 15.36
N LEU A 241 -15.75 -7.86 14.23
CA LEU A 241 -15.19 -9.20 14.04
C LEU A 241 -13.66 -9.19 14.20
N PHE A 242 -12.97 -8.32 13.45
CA PHE A 242 -11.51 -8.30 13.44
C PHE A 242 -10.90 -7.37 14.49
N GLY A 243 -11.63 -6.37 14.99
CA GLY A 243 -11.11 -5.33 15.88
C GLY A 243 -11.36 -5.55 17.38
N THR A 244 -12.20 -6.52 17.76
CA THR A 244 -12.43 -6.88 19.17
C THR A 244 -11.74 -8.18 19.58
N ASN A 245 -11.53 -8.36 20.89
CA ASN A 245 -10.93 -9.59 21.43
C ASN A 245 -11.98 -10.73 21.52
N PRO A 246 -11.57 -12.00 21.61
CA PRO A 246 -12.50 -13.15 21.58
C PRO A 246 -13.54 -13.14 22.71
N TRP A 247 -13.13 -12.69 23.90
CA TRP A 247 -14.00 -12.53 25.07
C TRP A 247 -15.12 -11.51 24.86
N ASN A 248 -14.85 -10.44 24.11
CA ASN A 248 -15.87 -9.47 23.73
C ASN A 248 -16.69 -9.99 22.55
N ARG A 249 -16.08 -10.67 21.57
CA ARG A 249 -16.81 -11.29 20.44
C ARG A 249 -17.87 -12.28 20.88
N SER A 250 -17.61 -13.10 21.90
CA SER A 250 -18.61 -14.04 22.45
C SER A 250 -19.82 -13.36 23.10
N ARG A 251 -19.77 -12.04 23.31
CA ARG A 251 -20.86 -11.21 23.86
C ARG A 251 -21.54 -10.33 22.79
N LEU A 252 -21.08 -10.36 21.55
CA LEU A 252 -21.71 -9.64 20.44
C LEU A 252 -22.90 -10.44 19.91
N ASP A 253 -23.90 -9.72 19.40
CA ASP A 253 -25.00 -10.36 18.68
C ASP A 253 -24.48 -10.89 17.34
N MET A 254 -24.56 -12.20 17.15
CA MET A 254 -24.12 -12.86 15.92
C MET A 254 -24.96 -12.47 14.70
N SER A 255 -26.15 -11.90 14.88
CA SER A 255 -26.96 -11.37 13.78
C SER A 255 -26.21 -10.30 12.98
N LYS A 256 -25.38 -9.47 13.67
CA LYS A 256 -24.58 -8.40 13.06
C LYS A 256 -23.53 -8.89 12.05
N PHE A 257 -23.17 -10.18 12.06
CA PHE A 257 -22.18 -10.74 11.14
C PHE A 257 -22.81 -11.46 9.94
N ALA A 258 -24.14 -11.51 9.83
CA ALA A 258 -24.83 -12.23 8.77
C ALA A 258 -24.58 -11.65 7.35
N GLU A 259 -24.24 -10.36 7.27
CA GLU A 259 -23.94 -9.65 6.01
C GLU A 259 -22.49 -9.83 5.55
N LEU A 260 -21.58 -10.30 6.41
CA LEU A 260 -20.18 -10.48 6.04
C LEU A 260 -20.00 -11.66 5.07
N PRO A 261 -19.16 -11.55 4.03
CA PRO A 261 -18.89 -12.66 3.12
C PRO A 261 -18.27 -13.88 3.83
N ILE A 262 -17.49 -13.63 4.90
CA ILE A 262 -16.80 -14.65 5.69
C ILE A 262 -17.82 -15.34 6.62
N LYS A 263 -18.39 -16.44 6.14
CA LYS A 263 -19.37 -17.27 6.88
C LYS A 263 -18.74 -18.11 7.99
N SER A 264 -17.44 -18.41 7.89
CA SER A 264 -16.66 -19.18 8.86
C SER A 264 -15.16 -19.01 8.61
N PHE A 265 -14.36 -19.04 9.68
CA PHE A 265 -12.91 -19.25 9.55
C PHE A 265 -12.62 -20.65 8.98
N VAL A 266 -11.58 -20.76 8.17
CA VAL A 266 -11.15 -22.01 7.54
C VAL A 266 -9.95 -22.63 8.25
N ARG A 267 -9.80 -23.95 8.14
CA ARG A 267 -8.58 -24.65 8.59
C ARG A 267 -7.55 -24.62 7.46
N LEU A 268 -6.37 -24.10 7.75
CA LEU A 268 -5.25 -24.03 6.82
C LEU A 268 -4.56 -25.39 6.71
N HIS A 269 -3.86 -25.63 5.60
CA HIS A 269 -3.15 -26.90 5.36
C HIS A 269 -1.97 -27.14 6.32
N CYS A 270 -1.37 -26.09 6.87
CA CYS A 270 -0.42 -26.16 7.98
C CYS A 270 -1.06 -26.55 9.33
N GLY A 271 -2.36 -26.86 9.36
CA GLY A 271 -3.14 -27.16 10.56
C GLY A 271 -3.66 -25.94 11.32
N GLY A 272 -3.24 -24.73 10.93
CA GLY A 272 -3.67 -23.46 11.50
C GLY A 272 -5.10 -23.02 11.11
N VAL A 273 -5.43 -21.76 11.42
CA VAL A 273 -6.73 -21.14 11.12
C VAL A 273 -6.49 -19.91 10.25
N GLY A 274 -7.39 -19.63 9.30
CA GLY A 274 -7.38 -18.45 8.44
C GLY A 274 -8.79 -17.90 8.20
N VAL A 275 -8.89 -16.70 7.64
CA VAL A 275 -10.17 -16.20 7.07
C VAL A 275 -10.43 -16.77 5.67
N ASP A 276 -9.36 -17.02 4.93
CA ASP A 276 -9.29 -17.75 3.67
C ASP A 276 -8.03 -18.66 3.68
N LEU A 277 -7.55 -19.06 2.49
CA LEU A 277 -6.43 -20.00 2.34
C LEU A 277 -5.03 -19.40 2.56
N ASP A 278 -4.91 -18.07 2.57
CA ASP A 278 -3.64 -17.35 2.64
C ASP A 278 -3.55 -16.43 3.89
N THR A 279 -4.67 -15.86 4.32
CA THR A 279 -4.77 -14.86 5.37
C THR A 279 -4.97 -15.50 6.75
N THR A 280 -3.85 -15.68 7.47
CA THR A 280 -3.83 -16.41 8.76
C THR A 280 -4.57 -15.69 9.89
N TRP A 281 -5.23 -16.45 10.77
CA TRP A 281 -5.98 -15.94 11.91
C TRP A 281 -5.44 -16.50 13.24
N ASN A 282 -4.98 -15.59 14.09
CA ASN A 282 -4.64 -15.86 15.49
C ASN A 282 -5.64 -15.15 16.39
N ASP A 283 -6.51 -15.92 17.01
CA ASP A 283 -7.67 -15.44 17.76
C ASP A 283 -7.30 -14.43 18.88
N MET A 284 -6.14 -14.66 19.53
CA MET A 284 -5.63 -13.81 20.61
C MET A 284 -4.90 -12.56 20.13
N HIS A 285 -4.32 -12.57 18.93
CA HIS A 285 -3.28 -11.61 18.55
C HIS A 285 -3.51 -10.85 17.25
N THR A 286 -4.10 -11.45 16.20
CA THR A 286 -4.31 -10.76 14.91
C THR A 286 -5.07 -9.46 15.09
N SER A 287 -6.17 -9.48 15.84
CA SER A 287 -6.97 -8.29 16.17
C SER A 287 -6.17 -7.16 16.82
N SER A 288 -5.21 -7.50 17.69
CA SER A 288 -4.38 -6.51 18.37
C SER A 288 -3.24 -5.99 17.50
N ALA A 289 -2.73 -6.81 16.57
CA ALA A 289 -1.70 -6.44 15.61
C ALA A 289 -2.25 -5.55 14.49
N ALA A 290 -3.34 -5.96 13.83
CA ALA A 290 -3.98 -5.19 12.75
C ALA A 290 -4.40 -3.79 13.21
N ARG A 291 -4.95 -3.69 14.45
CA ARG A 291 -5.25 -2.38 15.05
C ARG A 291 -4.00 -1.56 15.40
N MET A 292 -2.90 -2.21 15.75
CA MET A 292 -1.64 -1.52 16.02
C MET A 292 -1.01 -0.99 14.72
N ALA A 293 -1.06 -1.77 13.63
CA ALA A 293 -0.64 -1.34 12.30
C ALA A 293 -1.38 -0.07 11.86
N ALA A 294 -2.72 -0.10 11.84
CA ALA A 294 -3.53 1.05 11.49
C ALA A 294 -3.26 2.27 12.39
N GLY A 295 -3.18 2.08 13.71
CA GLY A 295 -2.91 3.19 14.65
C GLY A 295 -1.51 3.80 14.50
N CYS A 296 -0.50 3.01 14.17
CA CYS A 296 0.84 3.49 13.82
C CYS A 296 0.85 4.37 12.57
N VAL A 297 0.12 3.97 11.51
CA VAL A 297 0.05 4.74 10.25
C VAL A 297 -0.74 6.03 10.46
N VAL A 298 -1.89 5.98 11.15
CA VAL A 298 -2.69 7.18 11.48
C VAL A 298 -1.87 8.21 12.27
N ASP A 299 -1.22 7.84 13.38
CA ASP A 299 -0.46 8.80 14.19
C ASP A 299 0.74 9.39 13.43
N LEU A 300 1.37 8.61 12.55
CA LEU A 300 2.45 9.09 11.71
C LEU A 300 1.95 10.10 10.65
N ALA A 301 0.85 9.76 9.99
CA ALA A 301 0.19 10.62 9.01
C ALA A 301 -0.23 11.97 9.62
N PHE A 302 -0.85 11.97 10.81
CA PHE A 302 -1.23 13.20 11.51
C PHE A 302 -0.02 14.08 11.85
N LYS A 303 1.07 13.50 12.37
CA LYS A 303 2.27 14.26 12.72
C LYS A 303 2.99 14.86 11.51
N VAL A 304 2.94 14.18 10.35
CA VAL A 304 3.49 14.71 9.10
C VAL A 304 2.56 15.76 8.48
N ALA A 305 1.24 15.54 8.47
CA ALA A 305 0.26 16.50 7.96
C ALA A 305 0.31 17.84 8.72
N THR A 306 0.42 17.79 10.05
CA THR A 306 0.53 18.96 10.94
C THR A 306 1.92 19.60 10.98
N GLY A 307 2.94 18.96 10.39
CA GLY A 307 4.31 19.48 10.34
C GLY A 307 5.13 19.33 11.63
N GLU A 308 4.64 18.55 12.62
CA GLU A 308 5.46 18.11 13.77
C GLU A 308 6.64 17.23 13.29
N LEU A 309 6.40 16.45 12.24
CA LEU A 309 7.38 15.66 11.52
C LEU A 309 7.41 16.07 10.05
N ARG A 310 8.56 15.89 9.38
CA ARG A 310 8.73 16.29 7.98
C ARG A 310 8.13 15.25 7.03
N ASN A 311 8.43 13.99 7.31
CA ASN A 311 8.08 12.80 6.55
C ASN A 311 8.16 11.60 7.51
N GLY A 312 7.89 10.38 7.06
CA GLY A 312 8.11 9.21 7.91
C GLY A 312 7.89 7.84 7.27
N PHE A 313 8.26 6.82 8.04
CA PHE A 313 8.06 5.41 7.69
C PHE A 313 7.36 4.65 8.83
N ALA A 314 6.30 3.92 8.50
CA ALA A 314 5.60 3.01 9.40
C ALA A 314 5.98 1.56 9.09
N LEU A 315 6.81 0.96 9.96
CA LEU A 315 7.19 -0.43 9.89
C LEU A 315 6.11 -1.28 10.58
N VAL A 316 5.10 -1.66 9.82
CA VAL A 316 3.85 -2.26 10.32
C VAL A 316 3.53 -3.61 9.69
N ARG A 317 2.71 -4.42 10.39
CA ARG A 317 2.04 -5.62 9.85
C ARG A 317 0.84 -6.03 10.72
N PRO A 318 -0.15 -6.80 10.21
CA PRO A 318 -0.31 -7.23 8.81
C PRO A 318 -0.46 -6.04 7.84
N PRO A 319 -0.29 -6.27 6.53
CA PRO A 319 -0.60 -5.27 5.51
C PRO A 319 -2.09 -4.88 5.50
N GLY A 320 -2.44 -3.88 4.69
CA GLY A 320 -3.78 -3.27 4.66
C GLY A 320 -4.40 -3.10 3.27
N HIS A 321 -3.63 -2.87 2.21
CA HIS A 321 -4.18 -2.39 0.92
C HIS A 321 -5.21 -3.33 0.22
N HIS A 322 -5.21 -4.64 0.51
CA HIS A 322 -6.23 -5.59 0.02
C HIS A 322 -7.50 -5.68 0.88
N ALA A 323 -7.53 -5.09 2.08
CA ALA A 323 -8.69 -5.18 2.98
C ALA A 323 -9.79 -4.22 2.52
N GLU A 324 -10.89 -4.78 2.00
CA GLU A 324 -12.05 -4.01 1.54
C GLU A 324 -12.98 -3.66 2.72
N ARG A 325 -14.06 -2.93 2.43
CA ARG A 325 -15.04 -2.48 3.44
C ARG A 325 -15.64 -3.61 4.29
N GLN A 326 -15.74 -4.82 3.76
CA GLN A 326 -16.28 -5.99 4.47
C GLN A 326 -15.43 -7.27 4.35
N GLN A 327 -14.39 -7.28 3.52
CA GLN A 327 -13.58 -8.46 3.19
C GLN A 327 -12.15 -8.33 3.73
N ALA A 328 -11.69 -9.38 4.42
CA ALA A 328 -10.27 -9.58 4.70
C ALA A 328 -9.74 -10.63 3.71
N MET A 329 -8.58 -10.37 3.10
CA MET A 329 -7.95 -11.19 2.05
C MET A 329 -6.51 -10.72 1.81
N GLY A 330 -5.67 -11.54 1.17
CA GLY A 330 -4.31 -11.12 0.78
C GLY A 330 -3.47 -10.66 1.98
N PHE A 331 -3.54 -11.42 3.09
CA PHE A 331 -2.98 -11.11 4.40
C PHE A 331 -3.56 -9.88 5.12
N CYS A 332 -4.42 -9.10 4.46
CA CYS A 332 -4.91 -7.80 4.95
C CYS A 332 -6.20 -7.92 5.78
N PHE A 333 -6.25 -7.18 6.88
CA PHE A 333 -7.42 -7.10 7.77
C PHE A 333 -8.03 -5.71 7.89
N PHE A 334 -7.21 -4.66 7.92
CA PHE A 334 -7.67 -3.27 7.96
C PHE A 334 -6.76 -2.44 7.07
N ASN A 335 -7.34 -1.59 6.22
CA ASN A 335 -6.58 -0.77 5.29
C ASN A 335 -5.97 0.43 6.03
N SER A 336 -4.72 0.27 6.47
CA SER A 336 -4.04 1.24 7.33
C SER A 336 -3.83 2.60 6.65
N ILE A 337 -3.54 2.61 5.35
CA ILE A 337 -3.36 3.83 4.55
C ILE A 337 -4.71 4.51 4.28
N ALA A 338 -5.75 3.77 3.93
CA ALA A 338 -7.08 4.33 3.72
C ALA A 338 -7.68 4.92 5.01
N ILE A 339 -7.53 4.22 6.15
CA ILE A 339 -7.96 4.75 7.45
C ILE A 339 -7.20 6.04 7.77
N ALA A 340 -5.90 6.12 7.52
CA ALA A 340 -5.14 7.35 7.70
C ALA A 340 -5.65 8.49 6.79
N ALA A 341 -5.90 8.21 5.50
CA ALA A 341 -6.45 9.20 4.56
C ALA A 341 -7.83 9.73 5.00
N ARG A 342 -8.77 8.84 5.36
CA ARG A 342 -10.10 9.22 5.89
C ARG A 342 -9.97 10.08 7.15
N GLN A 343 -9.12 9.68 8.10
CA GLN A 343 -8.95 10.45 9.35
C GLN A 343 -8.27 11.81 9.13
N LEU A 344 -7.32 11.92 8.19
CA LEU A 344 -6.75 13.22 7.80
C LEU A 344 -7.81 14.15 7.21
N HIS A 345 -8.64 13.65 6.30
CA HIS A 345 -9.74 14.40 5.71
C HIS A 345 -10.77 14.84 6.77
N GLU A 346 -11.28 13.89 7.57
CA GLU A 346 -12.31 14.15 8.58
C GLU A 346 -11.86 15.07 9.73
N LYS A 347 -10.62 14.93 10.21
CA LYS A 347 -10.17 15.61 11.45
C LYS A 347 -9.25 16.81 11.20
N LEU A 348 -8.59 16.89 10.04
CA LEU A 348 -7.70 18.01 9.67
C LEU A 348 -8.16 18.77 8.40
N SER A 349 -9.24 18.33 7.73
CA SER A 349 -9.77 18.97 6.52
C SER A 349 -8.75 19.08 5.38
N ILE A 350 -7.88 18.06 5.25
CA ILE A 350 -7.01 17.91 4.07
C ILE A 350 -7.88 17.51 2.88
N GLU A 351 -7.86 18.31 1.82
CA GLU A 351 -8.74 18.15 0.64
C GLU A 351 -8.04 17.42 -0.51
N LYS A 352 -6.70 17.39 -0.56
CA LYS A 352 -5.97 16.71 -1.64
C LYS A 352 -4.91 15.74 -1.10
N ILE A 353 -5.25 14.45 -1.06
CA ILE A 353 -4.35 13.38 -0.63
C ILE A 353 -3.98 12.53 -1.85
N LEU A 354 -2.68 12.38 -2.12
CA LEU A 354 -2.19 11.37 -3.06
C LEU A 354 -1.92 10.09 -2.28
N ILE A 355 -2.51 8.98 -2.72
CA ILE A 355 -2.10 7.63 -2.33
C ILE A 355 -1.40 6.99 -3.53
N LEU A 356 -0.10 6.71 -3.38
CA LEU A 356 0.62 5.86 -4.33
C LEU A 356 0.73 4.45 -3.74
N ASP A 357 0.35 3.43 -4.50
CA ASP A 357 0.61 2.04 -4.18
C ASP A 357 1.63 1.48 -5.18
N TRP A 358 2.79 1.05 -4.67
CA TRP A 358 3.86 0.43 -5.45
C TRP A 358 4.12 -1.03 -5.05
N ASP A 359 3.26 -1.62 -4.22
CA ASP A 359 3.23 -3.06 -4.03
C ASP A 359 2.98 -3.75 -5.38
N VAL A 360 3.57 -4.93 -5.61
CA VAL A 360 3.44 -5.59 -6.91
C VAL A 360 2.01 -6.06 -7.18
N HIS A 361 1.16 -6.13 -6.16
CA HIS A 361 -0.25 -6.47 -6.25
C HIS A 361 -1.13 -5.21 -6.20
N HIS A 362 -2.23 -5.20 -6.95
CA HIS A 362 -3.19 -4.10 -6.92
C HIS A 362 -3.87 -3.99 -5.54
N GLY A 363 -3.77 -2.81 -4.88
CA GLY A 363 -4.47 -2.46 -3.65
C GLY A 363 -5.99 -2.26 -3.83
N ASN A 364 -6.70 -3.33 -4.18
CA ASN A 364 -8.14 -3.36 -4.44
C ASN A 364 -9.00 -2.76 -3.30
N GLY A 365 -8.57 -2.93 -2.05
CA GLY A 365 -9.24 -2.33 -0.89
C GLY A 365 -9.10 -0.81 -0.87
N THR A 366 -7.93 -0.29 -1.23
CA THR A 366 -7.70 1.17 -1.33
C THR A 366 -8.51 1.77 -2.47
N GLN A 367 -8.44 1.17 -3.67
CA GLN A 367 -9.26 1.59 -4.83
C GLN A 367 -10.75 1.64 -4.45
N SER A 368 -11.29 0.55 -3.88
CA SER A 368 -12.71 0.46 -3.53
C SER A 368 -13.16 1.51 -2.51
N MET A 369 -12.30 1.93 -1.58
CA MET A 369 -12.64 2.91 -0.54
C MET A 369 -12.71 4.37 -1.02
N PHE A 370 -12.13 4.67 -2.18
CA PHE A 370 -12.00 6.03 -2.71
C PHE A 370 -12.48 6.17 -4.16
N TYR A 371 -13.08 5.13 -4.74
CA TYR A 371 -13.47 5.09 -6.15
C TYR A 371 -14.42 6.23 -6.58
N GLU A 372 -15.22 6.76 -5.65
CA GLU A 372 -16.13 7.91 -5.84
C GLU A 372 -15.58 9.24 -5.29
N ASP A 373 -14.35 9.29 -4.77
CA ASP A 373 -13.84 10.39 -3.94
C ASP A 373 -12.71 11.20 -4.61
N ARG A 374 -13.06 12.32 -5.24
CA ARG A 374 -12.11 13.22 -5.93
C ARG A 374 -11.02 13.83 -5.03
N ASN A 375 -11.21 13.82 -3.71
CA ASN A 375 -10.25 14.40 -2.78
C ASN A 375 -9.03 13.48 -2.58
N ILE A 376 -9.15 12.22 -3.02
CA ILE A 376 -8.14 11.17 -2.88
C ILE A 376 -7.76 10.68 -4.27
N LEU A 377 -6.58 11.07 -4.75
CA LEU A 377 -6.00 10.51 -5.96
C LEU A 377 -5.32 9.18 -5.61
N TYR A 378 -5.84 8.07 -6.11
CA TYR A 378 -5.18 6.76 -6.00
C TYR A 378 -4.43 6.43 -7.30
N ILE A 379 -3.14 6.14 -7.18
CA ILE A 379 -2.31 5.63 -8.27
C ILE A 379 -1.73 4.29 -7.84
N SER A 380 -1.90 3.24 -8.63
CA SER A 380 -1.31 1.92 -8.38
C SER A 380 -0.36 1.51 -9.51
N MET A 381 0.81 1.00 -9.16
CA MET A 381 1.78 0.37 -10.08
C MET A 381 1.92 -1.10 -9.73
N HIS A 382 1.21 -1.97 -10.44
CA HIS A 382 1.11 -3.38 -10.09
C HIS A 382 1.27 -4.29 -11.31
N ARG A 383 1.60 -5.55 -11.05
CA ARG A 383 1.53 -6.62 -12.05
C ARG A 383 0.07 -7.02 -12.22
N TYR A 384 -0.42 -6.95 -13.44
CA TYR A 384 -1.80 -7.27 -13.78
C TYR A 384 -1.90 -8.53 -14.64
N ASP A 385 -1.03 -8.66 -15.66
CA ASP A 385 -1.03 -9.75 -16.64
C ASP A 385 -2.45 -10.07 -17.15
N ASP A 386 -3.15 -9.03 -17.64
CA ASP A 386 -4.52 -9.10 -18.15
C ASP A 386 -5.54 -9.71 -17.16
N GLY A 387 -5.34 -9.46 -15.86
CA GLY A 387 -6.18 -9.94 -14.75
C GLY A 387 -5.85 -11.35 -14.26
N SER A 388 -4.75 -11.96 -14.73
CA SER A 388 -4.31 -13.30 -14.31
C SER A 388 -3.42 -13.32 -13.07
N PHE A 389 -2.88 -12.17 -12.63
CA PHE A 389 -2.12 -12.05 -11.40
C PHE A 389 -2.98 -11.58 -10.22
N PHE A 390 -2.66 -11.98 -8.99
CA PHE A 390 -3.46 -11.63 -7.80
C PHE A 390 -3.45 -10.10 -7.55
N PRO A 391 -4.59 -9.47 -7.21
CA PRO A 391 -5.92 -10.04 -6.96
C PRO A 391 -6.81 -10.24 -8.20
N GLY A 392 -6.37 -9.82 -9.39
CA GLY A 392 -7.11 -9.92 -10.66
C GLY A 392 -7.95 -8.67 -11.02
N THR A 393 -7.96 -7.66 -10.15
CA THR A 393 -8.57 -6.34 -10.37
C THR A 393 -7.50 -5.29 -10.70
N GLY A 394 -7.90 -4.07 -11.04
CA GLY A 394 -6.97 -2.97 -11.31
C GLY A 394 -6.74 -2.73 -12.80
N ALA A 395 -7.71 -3.00 -13.68
CA ALA A 395 -7.57 -2.73 -15.10
C ALA A 395 -7.29 -1.23 -15.37
N PRO A 396 -6.55 -0.86 -16.44
CA PRO A 396 -6.29 0.54 -16.79
C PRO A 396 -7.55 1.40 -17.01
N THR A 397 -8.68 0.76 -17.33
CA THR A 397 -9.98 1.39 -17.56
C THR A 397 -10.81 1.61 -16.28
N GLU A 398 -10.37 1.10 -15.13
CA GLU A 398 -10.98 1.36 -13.82
C GLU A 398 -10.51 2.75 -13.33
N VAL A 399 -11.20 3.80 -13.78
CA VAL A 399 -10.78 5.22 -13.57
C VAL A 399 -11.53 5.95 -12.44
N GLY A 400 -12.33 5.24 -11.65
CA GLY A 400 -13.23 5.83 -10.66
C GLY A 400 -14.67 5.95 -11.17
N GLU A 401 -15.57 6.41 -10.30
CA GLU A 401 -16.99 6.65 -10.57
C GLU A 401 -17.45 7.94 -9.87
N GLY A 402 -18.68 8.40 -10.14
CA GLY A 402 -19.25 9.59 -9.48
C GLY A 402 -18.37 10.83 -9.58
N ASP A 403 -18.16 11.51 -8.45
CA ASP A 403 -17.26 12.67 -8.37
C ASP A 403 -15.78 12.29 -8.51
N GLY A 404 -15.40 11.06 -8.13
CA GLY A 404 -14.04 10.50 -8.24
C GLY A 404 -13.63 10.06 -9.65
N TYR A 405 -14.47 10.27 -10.67
CA TYR A 405 -14.19 9.89 -12.05
C TYR A 405 -12.94 10.60 -12.61
N GLY A 406 -11.87 9.83 -12.85
CA GLY A 406 -10.54 10.30 -13.24
C GLY A 406 -9.51 10.33 -12.12
N PHE A 407 -9.90 10.10 -10.86
CA PHE A 407 -9.00 10.12 -9.68
C PHE A 407 -8.50 8.73 -9.27
N ASN A 408 -8.77 7.70 -10.08
CA ASN A 408 -8.18 6.38 -9.96
C ASN A 408 -7.28 6.09 -11.18
N VAL A 409 -6.02 5.71 -10.93
CA VAL A 409 -5.01 5.53 -11.99
C VAL A 409 -4.28 4.19 -11.82
N ASN A 410 -4.66 3.21 -12.63
CA ASN A 410 -4.02 1.90 -12.65
C ASN A 410 -2.95 1.78 -13.73
N ILE A 411 -1.68 1.69 -13.32
CA ILE A 411 -0.54 1.33 -14.15
C ILE A 411 -0.38 -0.19 -14.09
N ALA A 412 -1.26 -0.86 -14.85
CA ALA A 412 -1.50 -2.30 -14.79
C ALA A 412 -0.56 -3.07 -15.74
N PHE A 413 0.68 -3.29 -15.31
CA PHE A 413 1.71 -3.93 -16.14
C PHE A 413 1.30 -5.35 -16.57
N SER A 414 1.28 -5.58 -17.89
CA SER A 414 0.88 -6.85 -18.51
C SER A 414 1.92 -7.34 -19.51
N GLY A 415 1.74 -8.56 -20.03
CA GLY A 415 2.73 -9.24 -20.88
C GLY A 415 3.67 -10.19 -20.14
N GLY A 416 3.45 -10.46 -18.85
CA GLY A 416 4.14 -11.48 -18.09
C GLY A 416 5.57 -11.12 -17.67
N LEU A 417 6.41 -12.14 -17.56
CA LEU A 417 7.78 -12.06 -17.04
C LEU A 417 8.83 -12.28 -18.15
N SER A 418 8.61 -11.71 -19.34
CA SER A 418 9.47 -11.91 -20.52
C SER A 418 9.72 -10.62 -21.31
N PRO A 419 10.63 -9.75 -20.85
CA PRO A 419 11.35 -9.80 -19.58
C PRO A 419 10.47 -9.36 -18.40
N PRO A 420 10.85 -9.67 -17.14
CA PRO A 420 10.24 -9.04 -15.97
C PRO A 420 10.46 -7.53 -15.96
N MET A 421 9.54 -6.77 -15.37
CA MET A 421 9.72 -5.33 -15.15
C MET A 421 10.81 -5.07 -14.11
N GLY A 422 11.57 -3.99 -14.29
CA GLY A 422 12.61 -3.53 -13.37
C GLY A 422 12.69 -2.00 -13.29
N ASP A 423 13.89 -1.49 -13.02
CA ASP A 423 14.11 -0.07 -12.72
C ASP A 423 13.75 0.84 -13.89
N ALA A 424 14.14 0.49 -15.13
CA ALA A 424 13.83 1.30 -16.31
C ALA A 424 12.32 1.46 -16.54
N GLU A 425 11.54 0.39 -16.33
CA GLU A 425 10.08 0.41 -16.47
C GLU A 425 9.41 1.24 -15.39
N TYR A 426 9.82 1.08 -14.13
CA TYR A 426 9.28 1.84 -13.01
C TYR A 426 9.62 3.33 -13.11
N MET A 427 10.84 3.67 -13.53
CA MET A 427 11.26 5.06 -13.77
C MET A 427 10.55 5.68 -14.99
N ALA A 428 10.28 4.92 -16.06
CA ALA A 428 9.48 5.38 -17.19
C ALA A 428 8.02 5.66 -16.78
N ALA A 429 7.42 4.78 -15.97
CA ALA A 429 6.08 4.99 -15.40
C ALA A 429 6.02 6.23 -14.50
N PHE A 430 7.02 6.42 -13.64
CA PHE A 430 7.14 7.61 -12.80
C PHE A 430 7.21 8.89 -13.62
N ARG A 431 8.07 8.91 -14.63
CA ARG A 431 8.32 10.06 -15.48
C ARG A 431 7.14 10.41 -16.41
N THR A 432 6.39 9.42 -16.89
CA THR A 432 5.32 9.65 -17.89
C THR A 432 3.90 9.69 -17.35
N VAL A 433 3.63 9.06 -16.19
CA VAL A 433 2.29 8.95 -15.60
C VAL A 433 2.25 9.47 -14.16
N VAL A 434 3.03 8.88 -13.24
CA VAL A 434 2.88 9.15 -11.79
C VAL A 434 3.20 10.61 -11.46
N MET A 435 4.42 11.08 -11.74
CA MET A 435 4.83 12.43 -11.37
C MET A 435 4.08 13.53 -12.15
N PRO A 436 3.74 13.37 -13.44
CA PRO A 436 2.92 14.34 -14.15
C PRO A 436 1.52 14.52 -13.54
N ILE A 437 0.79 13.41 -13.29
CA ILE A 437 -0.54 13.46 -12.67
C ILE A 437 -0.44 14.00 -11.24
N ALA A 438 0.52 13.51 -10.45
CA ALA A 438 0.72 13.95 -9.08
C ALA A 438 1.08 15.45 -8.95
N LYS A 439 1.83 16.01 -9.91
CA LYS A 439 2.14 17.45 -9.96
C LYS A 439 0.92 18.29 -10.36
N ASP A 440 0.08 17.78 -11.26
CA ASP A 440 -1.14 18.47 -11.73
C ASP A 440 -2.25 18.44 -10.65
N PHE A 441 -2.33 17.36 -9.88
CA PHE A 441 -3.20 17.24 -8.70
C PHE A 441 -2.73 18.12 -7.52
N ASP A 442 -1.41 18.31 -7.35
CA ASP A 442 -0.81 19.13 -6.29
C ASP A 442 -1.26 18.70 -4.87
N PRO A 443 -0.87 17.50 -4.39
CA PRO A 443 -1.34 16.98 -3.10
C PRO A 443 -0.77 17.76 -1.91
N GLU A 444 -1.56 17.87 -0.85
CA GLU A 444 -1.17 18.45 0.45
C GLU A 444 -0.36 17.47 1.31
N ILE A 445 -0.49 16.16 1.04
CA ILE A 445 0.26 15.07 1.65
C ILE A 445 0.28 13.86 0.69
N VAL A 446 1.40 13.14 0.68
CA VAL A 446 1.54 11.87 -0.04
C VAL A 446 1.59 10.72 0.97
N LEU A 447 0.69 9.76 0.81
CA LEU A 447 0.71 8.48 1.50
C LEU A 447 1.17 7.40 0.51
N VAL A 448 2.01 6.47 0.96
CA VAL A 448 2.56 5.40 0.11
C VAL A 448 2.27 4.04 0.76
N SER A 449 1.46 3.24 0.08
CA SER A 449 1.35 1.78 0.31
C SER A 449 2.64 1.16 -0.22
N ALA A 450 3.59 0.95 0.69
CA ALA A 450 4.98 0.66 0.37
C ALA A 450 5.26 -0.85 0.47
N GLY A 451 4.74 -1.60 -0.49
CA GLY A 451 5.16 -2.98 -0.74
C GLY A 451 6.56 -3.05 -1.34
N PHE A 452 7.23 -4.19 -1.17
CA PHE A 452 8.59 -4.41 -1.70
C PHE A 452 8.74 -5.77 -2.41
N ASP A 453 7.64 -6.39 -2.83
CA ASP A 453 7.58 -7.65 -3.58
C ASP A 453 7.79 -7.50 -5.11
N ALA A 454 7.75 -6.27 -5.63
CA ALA A 454 8.27 -5.96 -6.95
C ALA A 454 9.82 -6.05 -7.01
N ALA A 455 10.48 -6.15 -5.84
CA ALA A 455 11.93 -6.23 -5.77
C ALA A 455 12.47 -7.58 -6.24
N GLU A 456 13.70 -7.60 -6.77
CA GLU A 456 14.37 -8.85 -7.12
C GLU A 456 14.47 -9.80 -5.91
N GLY A 457 14.33 -11.11 -6.15
CA GLY A 457 14.36 -12.15 -5.12
C GLY A 457 12.97 -12.65 -4.69
N HIS A 458 11.88 -12.08 -5.20
CA HIS A 458 10.53 -12.61 -5.06
C HIS A 458 10.20 -13.60 -6.19
N PRO A 459 9.70 -14.81 -5.88
CA PRO A 459 9.38 -15.81 -6.90
C PRO A 459 8.16 -15.39 -7.74
N SER A 460 8.07 -15.87 -8.97
CA SER A 460 7.01 -15.51 -9.94
C SER A 460 5.55 -15.59 -9.44
N PRO A 461 5.15 -16.50 -8.53
CA PRO A 461 3.79 -16.53 -7.97
C PRO A 461 3.48 -15.41 -6.95
N LEU A 462 4.48 -14.67 -6.47
CA LEU A 462 4.39 -13.68 -5.39
C LEU A 462 4.89 -12.29 -5.81
N GLY A 463 5.28 -12.13 -7.08
CA GLY A 463 5.83 -10.91 -7.66
C GLY A 463 6.53 -11.22 -8.97
N GLY A 464 7.83 -11.54 -8.90
CA GLY A 464 8.63 -11.98 -10.06
C GLY A 464 9.31 -10.86 -10.84
N TYR A 465 9.16 -9.61 -10.41
CA TYR A 465 9.85 -8.43 -10.96
C TYR A 465 11.27 -8.28 -10.40
N LYS A 466 12.00 -7.29 -10.90
CA LYS A 466 13.43 -7.05 -10.63
C LYS A 466 13.71 -5.57 -10.28
N VAL A 467 12.81 -4.92 -9.55
CA VAL A 467 13.04 -3.55 -9.07
C VAL A 467 14.14 -3.55 -8.00
N SER A 468 15.09 -2.64 -8.08
CA SER A 468 16.18 -2.51 -7.12
C SER A 468 15.77 -1.65 -5.91
N ALA A 469 16.42 -1.89 -4.77
CA ALA A 469 16.32 -1.03 -3.59
C ALA A 469 16.58 0.46 -3.92
N ASN A 470 17.52 0.71 -4.84
CA ASN A 470 17.88 2.06 -5.28
C ASN A 470 16.75 2.71 -6.08
N CYS A 471 15.99 1.95 -6.87
CA CYS A 471 14.81 2.47 -7.57
C CYS A 471 13.72 2.90 -6.58
N PHE A 472 13.41 2.12 -5.54
CA PHE A 472 12.49 2.56 -4.47
C PHE A 472 12.97 3.84 -3.78
N ALA A 473 14.28 4.01 -3.61
CA ALA A 473 14.85 5.25 -3.09
C ALA A 473 14.68 6.44 -4.05
N GLN A 474 14.88 6.27 -5.36
CA GLN A 474 14.65 7.33 -6.36
C GLN A 474 13.16 7.67 -6.50
N MET A 475 12.26 6.69 -6.40
CA MET A 475 10.82 6.92 -6.33
C MET A 475 10.46 7.74 -5.08
N THR A 476 10.97 7.36 -3.91
CA THR A 476 10.83 8.14 -2.66
C THR A 476 11.33 9.58 -2.82
N LYS A 477 12.51 9.77 -3.43
CA LYS A 477 13.12 11.09 -3.67
C LYS A 477 12.24 11.97 -4.57
N GLN A 478 11.65 11.40 -5.62
CA GLN A 478 10.72 12.11 -6.50
C GLN A 478 9.45 12.52 -5.75
N LEU A 479 8.84 11.62 -4.98
CA LEU A 479 7.63 11.94 -4.20
C LEU A 479 7.89 13.02 -3.14
N MET A 480 9.09 13.08 -2.56
CA MET A 480 9.48 14.15 -1.63
C MET A 480 9.57 15.55 -2.26
N THR A 481 9.47 15.67 -3.59
CA THR A 481 9.30 16.98 -4.25
C THR A 481 7.86 17.51 -4.19
N LEU A 482 6.88 16.62 -3.96
CA LEU A 482 5.46 16.94 -3.78
C LEU A 482 5.15 17.30 -2.33
N ALA A 483 3.99 17.93 -2.08
CA ALA A 483 3.47 18.17 -0.73
C ALA A 483 4.46 18.86 0.26
N ARG A 484 5.45 19.59 -0.27
CA ARG A 484 6.58 20.16 0.50
C ARG A 484 7.37 19.11 1.31
N GLY A 485 7.46 17.88 0.80
CA GLY A 485 8.14 16.76 1.44
C GLY A 485 7.29 15.98 2.45
N LYS A 486 6.00 16.32 2.65
CA LYS A 486 5.07 15.57 3.50
C LYS A 486 4.74 14.21 2.86
N VAL A 487 5.61 13.24 3.10
CA VAL A 487 5.51 11.87 2.58
C VAL A 487 5.50 10.87 3.73
N VAL A 488 4.56 9.92 3.71
CA VAL A 488 4.48 8.80 4.67
C VAL A 488 4.44 7.48 3.93
N LEU A 489 5.46 6.64 4.15
CA LEU A 489 5.49 5.26 3.69
C LEU A 489 4.94 4.34 4.78
N ALA A 490 4.09 3.38 4.44
CA ALA A 490 3.69 2.28 5.32
C ALA A 490 3.96 0.94 4.64
N LEU A 491 4.65 0.03 5.34
CA LEU A 491 5.00 -1.28 4.78
C LEU A 491 3.74 -2.11 4.49
N GLU A 492 3.60 -2.57 3.24
CA GLU A 492 2.58 -3.52 2.80
C GLU A 492 3.19 -4.93 2.63
N GLY A 493 3.32 -5.43 1.40
CA GLY A 493 3.93 -6.71 1.03
C GLY A 493 5.46 -6.71 0.98
N GLY A 494 6.03 -7.60 0.18
CA GLY A 494 7.46 -7.93 0.19
C GLY A 494 7.83 -8.95 1.28
N TYR A 495 8.49 -10.04 0.87
CA TYR A 495 8.64 -11.28 1.64
C TYR A 495 10.06 -11.88 1.59
N ASN A 496 10.88 -11.52 0.61
CA ASN A 496 12.31 -11.81 0.62
C ASN A 496 12.99 -10.89 1.65
N LEU A 497 13.50 -11.48 2.74
CA LEU A 497 14.03 -10.72 3.88
C LEU A 497 15.20 -9.79 3.50
N THR A 498 16.05 -10.18 2.56
CA THR A 498 17.15 -9.32 2.08
C THR A 498 16.57 -8.13 1.32
N SER A 499 15.74 -8.39 0.31
CA SER A 499 15.19 -7.36 -0.58
C SER A 499 14.38 -6.31 0.19
N ILE A 500 13.55 -6.71 1.16
CA ILE A 500 12.77 -5.76 1.97
C ILE A 500 13.64 -4.95 2.94
N CYS A 501 14.74 -5.52 3.45
CA CYS A 501 15.68 -4.78 4.28
C CYS A 501 16.44 -3.74 3.46
N ASP A 502 16.93 -4.12 2.29
CA ASP A 502 17.68 -3.24 1.38
C ASP A 502 16.78 -2.11 0.87
N ALA A 503 15.56 -2.42 0.40
CA ALA A 503 14.61 -1.41 -0.08
C ALA A 503 14.15 -0.46 1.03
N THR A 504 13.87 -0.98 2.24
CA THR A 504 13.51 -0.11 3.38
C THR A 504 14.68 0.78 3.79
N GLU A 505 15.90 0.25 3.87
CA GLU A 505 17.10 1.03 4.18
C GLU A 505 17.31 2.16 3.16
N ALA A 506 17.20 1.85 1.87
CA ALA A 506 17.38 2.81 0.79
C ALA A 506 16.32 3.93 0.84
N CYS A 507 15.05 3.61 1.11
CA CYS A 507 14.00 4.61 1.34
C CYS A 507 14.25 5.44 2.60
N MET A 508 14.66 4.81 3.71
CA MET A 508 14.95 5.49 4.97
C MET A 508 16.13 6.47 4.87
N ARG A 509 17.15 6.15 4.07
CA ARG A 509 18.25 7.08 3.75
C ARG A 509 17.71 8.38 3.14
N VAL A 510 16.87 8.27 2.12
CA VAL A 510 16.25 9.43 1.45
C VAL A 510 15.36 10.23 2.40
N LEU A 511 14.48 9.56 3.15
CA LEU A 511 13.62 10.23 4.14
C LEU A 511 14.44 11.02 5.17
N THR A 512 15.53 10.42 5.69
CA THR A 512 16.45 11.04 6.65
C THR A 512 17.45 12.02 6.03
N SER A 513 17.27 12.37 4.75
CA SER A 513 18.05 13.36 3.99
C SER A 513 19.49 12.96 3.64
N ASP A 514 19.80 11.66 3.59
CA ASP A 514 20.96 11.18 2.83
C ASP A 514 20.70 11.29 1.33
N GLU A 515 21.77 11.29 0.53
CA GLU A 515 21.66 11.18 -0.92
C GLU A 515 21.07 9.82 -1.31
N ALA A 516 20.09 9.82 -2.23
CA ALA A 516 19.50 8.59 -2.74
C ALA A 516 20.54 7.80 -3.54
N PRO A 517 20.79 6.52 -3.22
CA PRO A 517 21.77 5.72 -3.94
C PRO A 517 21.40 5.63 -5.43
N PRO A 518 22.37 5.78 -6.35
CA PRO A 518 22.08 5.81 -7.78
C PRO A 518 21.55 4.45 -8.26
N ILE A 519 20.59 4.47 -9.18
CA ILE A 519 20.24 3.30 -10.00
C ILE A 519 21.48 2.91 -10.82
N SER A 520 21.65 1.62 -11.11
CA SER A 520 22.83 1.15 -11.88
C SER A 520 22.88 1.79 -13.27
N GLU A 521 24.08 2.11 -13.76
CA GLU A 521 24.28 2.71 -15.09
C GLU A 521 23.65 1.87 -16.21
N LYS A 522 23.69 0.54 -16.07
CA LYS A 522 23.01 -0.40 -16.97
C LYS A 522 21.51 -0.15 -17.04
N GLU A 523 20.83 0.08 -15.91
CA GLU A 523 19.40 0.35 -15.88
C GLU A 523 19.06 1.80 -16.29
N LEU A 524 19.94 2.77 -16.00
CA LEU A 524 19.77 4.17 -16.44
C LEU A 524 19.87 4.34 -17.96
N THR A 525 20.69 3.53 -18.62
CA THR A 525 20.89 3.49 -20.09
C THR A 525 19.94 2.53 -20.81
N ARG A 526 19.26 1.64 -20.09
CA ARG A 526 18.32 0.67 -20.68
C ARG A 526 16.97 1.34 -20.94
N PRO A 527 16.40 1.29 -22.16
CA PRO A 527 15.02 1.68 -22.38
C PRO A 527 14.06 0.65 -21.73
N PRO A 528 12.84 1.06 -21.34
CA PRO A 528 11.84 0.13 -20.83
C PRO A 528 11.45 -0.90 -21.90
N CYS A 529 11.12 -2.12 -21.47
CA CYS A 529 10.73 -3.21 -22.37
C CYS A 529 9.40 -2.92 -23.10
N GLN A 530 9.19 -3.57 -24.25
CA GLN A 530 8.01 -3.29 -25.09
C GLN A 530 6.68 -3.45 -24.35
N ASN A 531 6.56 -4.49 -23.51
CA ASN A 531 5.37 -4.73 -22.68
C ASN A 531 5.04 -3.54 -21.75
N ALA A 532 6.07 -2.90 -21.17
CA ALA A 532 5.90 -1.69 -20.36
C ALA A 532 5.58 -0.46 -21.21
N VAL A 533 6.19 -0.34 -22.39
CA VAL A 533 5.88 0.74 -23.36
C VAL A 533 4.40 0.66 -23.78
N ASP A 534 3.90 -0.52 -24.13
CA ASP A 534 2.52 -0.76 -24.53
C ASP A 534 1.54 -0.50 -23.38
N THR A 535 1.89 -0.97 -22.17
CA THR A 535 1.14 -0.67 -20.92
C THR A 535 1.02 0.85 -20.73
N LEU A 536 2.14 1.58 -20.77
CA LEU A 536 2.16 3.02 -20.51
C LEU A 536 1.47 3.82 -21.63
N GLN A 537 1.53 3.37 -22.88
CA GLN A 537 0.74 3.96 -23.96
C GLN A 537 -0.77 3.79 -23.73
N ASN A 538 -1.22 2.60 -23.30
CA ASN A 538 -2.63 2.36 -22.97
C ASN A 538 -3.10 3.22 -21.78
N VAL A 539 -2.33 3.24 -20.69
CA VAL A 539 -2.61 4.08 -19.52
C VAL A 539 -2.70 5.56 -19.91
N ILE A 540 -1.76 6.07 -20.73
CA ILE A 540 -1.80 7.46 -21.19
C ILE A 540 -2.99 7.71 -22.12
N ALA A 541 -3.38 6.76 -22.98
CA ALA A 541 -4.55 6.89 -23.83
C ALA A 541 -5.83 7.11 -22.99
N VAL A 542 -6.07 6.25 -22.01
CA VAL A 542 -7.19 6.36 -21.05
C VAL A 542 -7.07 7.65 -20.23
N GLN A 543 -5.98 7.81 -19.49
CA GLN A 543 -5.83 8.88 -18.49
C GLN A 543 -5.74 10.28 -19.10
N SER A 544 -5.35 10.40 -20.37
CA SER A 544 -5.30 11.72 -21.04
C SER A 544 -6.65 12.43 -21.16
N ILE A 545 -7.76 11.72 -20.99
CA ILE A 545 -9.12 12.28 -20.96
C ILE A 545 -9.31 13.13 -19.69
N HIS A 546 -8.75 12.67 -18.56
CA HIS A 546 -8.87 13.29 -17.23
C HIS A 546 -7.66 14.20 -16.92
N TRP A 547 -6.47 13.77 -17.33
CA TRP A 547 -5.17 14.41 -17.07
C TRP A 547 -4.46 14.76 -18.38
N PRO A 548 -4.82 15.85 -19.09
CA PRO A 548 -4.21 16.20 -20.38
C PRO A 548 -2.69 16.36 -20.35
N VAL A 549 -2.10 16.60 -19.16
CA VAL A 549 -0.65 16.70 -18.93
C VAL A 549 0.11 15.48 -19.45
N VAL A 550 -0.39 14.25 -19.28
CA VAL A 550 0.34 13.02 -19.66
C VAL A 550 0.54 12.89 -21.18
N ARG A 551 -0.31 13.53 -22.00
CA ARG A 551 -0.12 13.56 -23.47
C ARG A 551 1.23 14.14 -23.85
N ARG A 552 1.71 15.16 -23.10
CA ARG A 552 2.99 15.84 -23.38
C ARG A 552 4.19 14.93 -23.18
N HIS A 553 4.06 13.85 -22.39
CA HIS A 553 5.18 12.94 -22.05
C HIS A 553 5.10 11.58 -22.75
N SER A 554 4.02 11.34 -23.53
CA SER A 554 3.85 10.16 -24.39
C SER A 554 5.07 9.88 -25.29
N GLY A 555 5.62 10.92 -25.92
CA GLY A 555 6.83 10.84 -26.75
C GLY A 555 8.13 10.59 -25.98
N MET A 556 8.06 10.27 -24.70
CA MET A 556 9.20 9.91 -23.85
C MET A 556 9.06 8.51 -23.22
N ILE A 557 7.97 7.77 -23.47
CA ILE A 557 7.74 6.46 -22.83
C ILE A 557 8.90 5.51 -23.08
N ALA A 558 9.30 5.33 -24.35
CA ALA A 558 10.32 4.36 -24.76
C ALA A 558 11.78 4.82 -24.53
N LEU A 559 12.01 6.00 -23.94
CA LEU A 559 13.35 6.50 -23.64
C LEU A 559 13.88 5.91 -22.34
N SER A 560 15.17 5.57 -22.32
CA SER A 560 15.92 5.33 -21.08
C SER A 560 15.94 6.58 -20.19
N VAL A 561 16.43 6.43 -18.95
CA VAL A 561 16.46 7.56 -18.00
C VAL A 561 17.39 8.67 -18.49
N LEU A 562 18.59 8.32 -19.00
CA LEU A 562 19.56 9.33 -19.46
C LEU A 562 19.11 10.03 -20.76
N GLU A 563 18.51 9.30 -21.70
CA GLU A 563 17.95 9.90 -22.93
C GLU A 563 16.80 10.86 -22.62
N ALA A 564 15.96 10.51 -21.64
CA ALA A 564 14.86 11.37 -21.23
C ALA A 564 15.36 12.65 -20.53
N GLN A 565 16.38 12.54 -19.66
CA GLN A 565 17.00 13.69 -18.98
C GLN A 565 17.62 14.68 -19.98
N GLY A 566 18.43 14.19 -20.93
CA GLY A 566 19.00 15.07 -21.96
C GLY A 566 17.93 15.80 -22.78
N ARG A 567 16.79 15.14 -23.04
CA ARG A 567 15.67 15.73 -23.77
C ARG A 567 14.84 16.73 -22.94
N GLU A 568 14.81 16.59 -21.62
CA GLU A 568 14.24 17.59 -20.69
C GLU A 568 15.16 18.82 -20.64
N GLU A 569 16.47 18.64 -20.48
CA GLU A 569 17.46 19.73 -20.49
C GLU A 569 17.46 20.52 -21.82
N GLU A 570 17.34 19.84 -22.96
CA GLU A 570 17.16 20.50 -24.27
C GLU A 570 15.88 21.34 -24.32
N GLN A 571 14.76 20.83 -23.82
CA GLN A 571 13.48 21.56 -23.80
C GLN A 571 13.51 22.77 -22.87
N GLU A 572 14.10 22.64 -21.68
CA GLU A 572 14.30 23.76 -20.76
C GLU A 572 15.22 24.82 -21.37
N THR A 573 16.31 24.40 -22.01
CA THR A 573 17.25 25.31 -22.68
C THR A 573 16.59 26.04 -23.85
N VAL A 574 15.79 25.36 -24.67
CA VAL A 574 15.01 25.96 -25.76
C VAL A 574 13.94 26.92 -25.21
N SER A 575 13.26 26.57 -24.13
CA SER A 575 12.25 27.41 -23.47
C SER A 575 12.85 28.69 -22.87
N ALA A 576 14.02 28.57 -22.21
CA ALA A 576 14.79 29.71 -21.72
C ALA A 576 15.26 30.61 -22.88
N MET A 577 15.81 30.02 -23.96
CA MET A 577 16.18 30.77 -25.16
C MET A 577 14.99 31.43 -25.87
N ALA A 578 13.80 30.83 -25.85
CA ALA A 578 12.58 31.42 -26.39
C ALA A 578 12.14 32.62 -25.54
N SER A 579 12.15 32.48 -24.22
CA SER A 579 11.82 33.53 -23.26
C SER A 579 12.74 34.76 -23.41
N LEU A 580 14.03 34.54 -23.69
CA LEU A 580 15.01 35.59 -23.99
C LEU A 580 14.83 36.27 -25.36
N LYS A 581 14.03 35.70 -26.27
CA LYS A 581 13.79 36.24 -27.64
C LYS A 581 12.50 37.02 -27.78
N VAL A 582 11.65 37.07 -26.75
CA VAL A 582 10.32 37.71 -26.79
C VAL A 582 10.36 39.22 -26.48
N ASP A 583 11.53 39.79 -26.15
CA ASP A 583 11.66 41.24 -25.96
C ASP A 583 12.56 41.92 -27.02
N PRO A 584 11.98 42.28 -28.17
CA PRO A 584 12.44 43.45 -28.91
C PRO A 584 11.27 44.32 -29.44
N GLN A 585 10.27 44.62 -28.61
CA GLN A 585 9.23 45.63 -28.93
C GLN A 585 8.85 46.54 -27.74
N ASN A 586 9.84 47.06 -27.01
CA ASN A 586 9.62 48.32 -26.29
C ASN A 586 10.84 49.25 -26.21
N GLN A 587 11.28 49.78 -27.36
CA GLN A 587 12.12 50.98 -27.41
C GLN A 587 11.67 51.94 -28.54
N SER A 588 10.78 52.88 -28.19
CA SER A 588 10.97 54.31 -28.52
C SER A 588 9.80 55.18 -28.06
N SER A 589 9.95 55.85 -26.92
CA SER A 589 9.30 57.14 -26.62
C SER A 589 9.93 57.77 -25.37
N GLN A 590 11.21 58.15 -25.48
CA GLN A 590 11.80 59.08 -24.51
C GLN A 590 11.07 60.43 -24.62
N SER A 591 10.24 60.73 -23.62
CA SER A 591 9.70 62.07 -23.40
C SER A 591 10.68 62.84 -22.50
N PRO A 592 10.99 64.12 -22.78
CA PRO A 592 11.96 64.87 -22.01
C PRO A 592 11.41 65.25 -20.62
N GLU A 593 12.27 65.14 -19.61
CA GLU A 593 12.01 65.46 -18.21
C GLU A 593 11.83 66.99 -17.99
N PRO A 594 10.88 67.45 -17.16
CA PRO A 594 10.75 68.86 -16.81
C PRO A 594 11.75 69.29 -15.70
N PRO A 595 12.20 70.55 -15.67
CA PRO A 595 13.21 71.02 -14.73
C PRO A 595 12.68 71.22 -13.29
N PRO A 596 13.58 71.23 -12.28
CA PRO A 596 13.18 71.26 -10.87
C PRO A 596 12.63 72.63 -10.43
N LYS A 597 11.66 72.62 -9.52
CA LYS A 597 11.17 73.83 -8.83
C LYS A 597 11.82 73.96 -7.44
N SER A 598 12.27 75.17 -7.13
CA SER A 598 12.60 75.64 -5.77
C SER A 598 11.81 76.94 -5.48
N PRO A 599 11.67 77.36 -4.21
CA PRO A 599 10.45 78.03 -3.75
C PRO A 599 10.52 79.56 -3.73
N ALA A 600 9.37 80.23 -3.82
CA ALA A 600 9.21 81.64 -3.45
C ALA A 600 7.77 82.00 -3.01
N ASN A 601 7.69 82.40 -1.74
CA ASN A 601 6.81 83.38 -1.09
C ASN A 601 5.29 83.44 -1.24
N GLU A 602 4.69 83.67 -0.08
CA GLU A 602 3.30 83.92 0.24
C GLU A 602 2.89 85.40 0.05
N THR A 603 1.61 85.61 -0.29
CA THR A 603 0.74 86.76 0.14
C THR A 603 1.05 88.19 -0.37
N PRO A 604 0.11 89.17 -0.25
CA PRO A 604 -1.30 89.04 0.23
C PRO A 604 -2.40 89.68 -0.67
N ASN A 605 -3.64 89.31 -0.32
CA ASN A 605 -4.82 90.19 -0.15
C ASN A 605 -5.86 90.51 -1.25
N ASP A 606 -7.06 90.76 -0.69
CA ASP A 606 -8.29 91.42 -1.19
C ASP A 606 -9.13 90.62 -2.23
N GLU A 607 -10.47 90.52 -2.13
CA GLU A 607 -11.45 90.99 -1.13
C GLU A 607 -12.76 90.15 -1.24
N GLU A 608 -13.55 90.11 -0.15
CA GLU A 608 -15.01 89.87 0.00
C GLU A 608 -15.84 88.92 -0.93
N GLU A 609 -16.45 87.90 -0.30
CA GLU A 609 -17.89 87.51 -0.25
C GLU A 609 -18.92 87.89 -1.37
N PRO A 610 -20.05 87.13 -1.56
CA PRO A 610 -20.83 86.47 -0.49
C PRO A 610 -21.44 85.07 -0.77
N MET A 611 -22.14 84.61 0.28
CA MET A 611 -23.35 83.74 0.43
C MET A 611 -24.21 83.53 -0.85
N GLU A 612 -25.12 82.56 -1.01
CA GLU A 612 -26.22 81.95 -0.20
C GLU A 612 -26.71 80.70 -1.01
N GLU A 613 -27.43 79.66 -0.55
CA GLU A 613 -27.92 79.14 0.75
C GLU A 613 -28.19 77.60 0.58
N ASP A 614 -28.57 76.87 1.64
CA ASP A 614 -29.19 75.53 1.52
C ASP A 614 -30.68 75.62 1.12
N THR A 615 -31.23 74.62 0.40
CA THR A 615 -32.59 74.01 0.53
C THR A 615 -32.90 73.17 -0.72
N GLU A 616 -33.01 71.84 -0.64
CA GLU A 616 -34.11 70.98 -0.13
C GLU A 616 -35.06 70.47 -1.23
N VAL A 617 -35.31 69.14 -1.19
CA VAL A 617 -36.58 68.46 -1.50
C VAL A 617 -37.03 68.50 -2.99
N LYS A 618 -37.18 67.35 -3.67
CA LYS A 618 -37.90 66.14 -3.21
C LYS A 618 -37.49 64.86 -3.93
#